data_AF-A0A8D8FBF6-F1
#
_entry.id   AF-A0A8D8FBF6-F1
#
_cell.length_a   1.000
_cell.length_b   1.000
_cell.length_c   1.000
_cell.angle_alpha   90.00
_cell.angle_beta   90.00
_cell.angle_gamma   90.00
#
_symmetry.space_group_name_H-M   'P 1'
#
loop_
_entity.id
_entity.type
_entity.pdbx_description
1 polymer ?
#
loop_
_entity_poly.entity_id
_entity_poly.type
_entity_poly.pdbx_seq_one_letter_code
_entity_poly.pdbx_strand_id
1 'polypeptide(L)'
;TDSIERHPGESLLFPDERTSLNDCHLRYYKYSQFWRNPGYNGVPARLFEFAHMGAIGWTMPPDSSIDWRCGGSLITGRFVLTAAHCAVDSRLGTTFFFGAV
;
A
#
# COMPACT_ATOMS: atom_id res chain seq x y z
N THR A 1 -10.41 22.93 32.69
CA THR A 1 -9.09 23.21 32.11
C THR A 1 -8.46 21.88 31.77
N ASP A 2 -8.78 21.37 30.59
CA ASP A 2 -8.09 20.21 30.04
C ASP A 2 -7.64 20.61 28.64
N SER A 3 -6.33 20.69 28.49
CA SER A 3 -5.66 21.28 27.34
C SER A 3 -5.50 20.17 26.31
N ILE A 4 -6.45 20.07 25.38
CA ILE A 4 -6.27 19.27 24.16
C ILE A 4 -5.08 19.88 23.42
N GLU A 5 -3.90 19.27 23.55
CA GLU A 5 -2.73 19.56 22.74
C GLU A 5 -3.05 19.24 21.28
N ARG A 6 -3.46 20.27 20.56
CA ARG A 6 -3.76 20.21 19.13
C ARG A 6 -2.45 19.92 18.39
N HIS A 7 -2.26 18.67 17.95
CA HIS A 7 -1.11 18.28 17.13
C HIS A 7 -1.07 19.15 15.86
N PRO A 8 0.10 19.71 15.48
CA PRO A 8 0.22 20.67 14.39
C PRO A 8 0.23 19.94 13.04
N GLY A 9 -0.91 19.36 12.65
CA GLY A 9 -1.02 18.59 11.40
C GLY A 9 -2.45 18.44 10.85
N GLU A 10 -3.46 18.91 11.58
CA GLU A 10 -4.88 18.74 11.24
C GLU A 10 -5.35 19.58 10.04
N SER A 11 -4.44 20.33 9.39
CA SER A 11 -4.71 21.16 8.21
C SER A 11 -3.83 20.85 6.99
N LEU A 12 -3.08 19.74 6.96
CA LEU A 12 -2.19 19.38 5.85
C LEU A 12 -2.77 18.33 4.89
N LEU A 13 -4.07 18.39 4.61
CA LEU A 13 -4.58 17.84 3.36
C LEU A 13 -4.14 18.80 2.25
N PHE A 14 -3.00 18.49 1.62
CA PHE A 14 -2.56 19.21 0.42
C PHE A 14 -3.67 19.17 -0.63
N PRO A 15 -3.94 20.28 -1.34
CA PRO A 15 -4.95 20.29 -2.40
C PRO A 15 -4.64 19.19 -3.43
N ASP A 16 -5.69 18.53 -3.90
CA ASP A 16 -5.63 17.39 -4.84
C ASP A 16 -5.08 17.78 -6.23
N GLU A 17 -4.69 19.05 -6.40
CA GLU A 17 -4.20 19.61 -7.65
C GLU A 17 -2.72 19.29 -7.87
N ARG A 18 -2.41 18.60 -8.98
CA ARG A 18 -1.05 18.24 -9.37
C ARG A 18 -0.32 19.44 -9.98
N THR A 19 0.54 20.09 -9.21
CA THR A 19 1.34 21.23 -9.69
C THR A 19 2.66 20.80 -10.34
N SER A 20 3.29 19.71 -9.86
CA SER A 20 4.56 19.18 -10.37
C SER A 20 4.74 17.70 -10.06
N LEU A 21 5.49 16.98 -10.89
CA LEU A 21 5.88 15.57 -10.62
C LEU A 21 6.76 15.43 -9.36
N ASN A 22 7.51 16.48 -9.02
CA ASN A 22 8.45 16.45 -7.90
C ASN A 22 7.77 16.60 -6.53
N ASP A 23 6.50 17.00 -6.49
CA ASP A 23 5.71 17.20 -5.26
C ASP A 23 5.16 15.90 -4.65
N CYS A 24 5.43 14.75 -5.29
CA CYS A 24 4.92 13.44 -4.86
C CYS A 24 5.26 13.13 -3.39
N HIS A 25 6.50 13.41 -2.96
CA HIS A 25 6.97 13.11 -1.61
C HIS A 25 6.24 13.91 -0.51
N LEU A 26 5.71 15.09 -0.84
CA LEU A 26 4.96 15.91 0.11
C LEU A 26 3.54 15.39 0.35
N ARG A 27 2.96 14.69 -0.63
CA ARG A 27 1.61 14.09 -0.52
C ARG A 27 1.60 12.77 0.21
N TYR A 28 2.65 11.96 0.04
CA TYR A 28 2.63 10.57 0.51
C TYR A 28 3.34 10.32 1.83
N TYR A 29 4.18 11.23 2.34
CA TYR A 29 4.88 10.97 3.60
C TYR A 29 5.31 12.26 4.31
N LYS A 30 4.44 12.80 5.16
CA LYS A 30 4.81 13.91 6.04
C LYS A 30 4.63 13.60 7.53
N TYR A 31 4.83 12.36 7.98
CA TYR A 31 5.06 12.07 9.41
C TYR A 31 5.86 10.77 9.65
N SER A 32 6.86 10.44 8.82
CA SER A 32 7.90 9.50 9.29
C SER A 32 8.78 10.27 10.28
N GLN A 33 8.32 10.28 11.53
CA GLN A 33 9.03 10.80 12.68
C GLN A 33 10.49 10.35 12.63
N PHE A 34 11.35 11.35 12.62
CA PHE A 34 12.79 11.29 12.79
C PHE A 34 13.16 10.26 13.88
N TRP A 35 14.20 9.45 13.63
CA TRP A 35 14.89 8.54 14.58
C TRP A 35 14.39 7.09 14.80
N ARG A 36 13.96 6.38 13.75
CA ARG A 36 14.20 4.92 13.72
C ARG A 36 15.02 4.62 12.49
N ASN A 37 16.25 4.15 12.73
CA ASN A 37 17.13 3.61 11.69
C ASN A 37 16.31 2.56 10.90
N PRO A 38 15.81 2.83 9.68
CA PRO A 38 14.80 1.99 9.04
C PRO A 38 15.47 0.82 8.29
N GLY A 39 16.63 0.39 8.78
CA GLY A 39 17.41 -0.68 8.21
C GLY A 39 17.18 -1.94 9.01
N TYR A 40 16.51 -2.90 8.39
CA TYR A 40 16.32 -4.28 8.84
C TYR A 40 15.13 -4.53 9.80
N ASN A 41 14.30 -5.50 9.39
CA ASN A 41 13.09 -6.04 10.03
C ASN A 41 11.77 -5.29 9.87
N GLY A 42 11.77 -4.01 9.48
CA GLY A 42 10.53 -3.25 9.30
C GLY A 42 9.68 -3.16 10.58
N VAL A 43 8.50 -2.54 10.47
CA VAL A 43 7.47 -2.54 11.53
C VAL A 43 6.12 -2.84 10.90
N PRO A 44 5.19 -3.48 11.61
CA PRO A 44 3.83 -3.64 11.10
C PRO A 44 3.21 -2.28 10.78
N ALA A 45 2.57 -2.18 9.61
CA ALA A 45 1.81 -1.00 9.22
C ALA A 45 0.59 -0.84 10.13
N ARG A 46 0.15 0.40 10.35
CA ARG A 46 -1.15 0.69 10.97
C ARG A 46 -2.27 0.40 9.97
N LEU A 47 -3.46 0.11 10.49
CA LEU A 47 -4.65 -0.03 9.66
C LEU A 47 -4.86 1.24 8.83
N PHE A 48 -5.07 1.07 7.52
CA PHE A 48 -5.22 2.16 6.53
C PHE A 48 -4.01 3.07 6.32
N GLU A 49 -2.82 2.74 6.84
CA GLU A 49 -1.60 3.51 6.55
C GLU A 49 -1.24 3.48 5.06
N PHE A 50 -1.53 2.36 4.40
CA PHE A 50 -1.32 2.15 2.97
C PHE A 50 -2.62 1.74 2.29
N ALA A 51 -3.60 2.65 2.24
CA ALA A 51 -4.93 2.36 1.71
C ALA A 51 -4.96 1.78 0.28
N HIS A 52 -3.92 2.02 -0.52
CA HIS A 52 -3.80 1.50 -1.89
C HIS A 52 -3.05 0.16 -1.98
N MET A 53 -2.51 -0.37 -0.88
CA MET A 53 -1.77 -1.62 -0.85
C MET A 53 -2.71 -2.81 -1.08
N GLY A 54 -2.33 -3.67 -2.02
CA GLY A 54 -3.05 -4.92 -2.31
C GLY A 54 -2.13 -6.13 -2.26
N ALA A 55 -2.66 -7.25 -1.79
CA ALA A 55 -2.03 -8.56 -1.92
C ALA A 55 -2.51 -9.26 -3.19
N ILE A 56 -1.61 -9.99 -3.85
CA ILE A 56 -1.88 -10.79 -5.05
C ILE A 56 -1.57 -12.25 -4.73
N GLY A 57 -2.59 -13.10 -4.93
CA GLY A 57 -2.53 -14.52 -4.60
C GLY A 57 -3.06 -15.43 -5.70
N TRP A 58 -2.63 -16.69 -5.64
CA TRP A 58 -2.91 -17.74 -6.61
C TRP A 58 -3.63 -18.90 -5.94
N THR A 59 -4.68 -19.43 -6.56
CA THR A 59 -5.33 -20.65 -6.08
C THR A 59 -4.43 -21.85 -6.31
N MET A 60 -4.15 -22.58 -5.24
CA MET A 60 -3.38 -23.82 -5.26
C MET A 60 -4.35 -25.00 -5.36
N PRO A 61 -4.21 -25.88 -6.37
CA PRO A 61 -4.85 -27.19 -6.36
C PRO A 61 -4.06 -28.16 -5.45
N PRO A 62 -4.71 -29.13 -4.77
CA PRO A 62 -6.15 -29.44 -4.78
C PRO A 62 -6.98 -28.75 -3.68
N ASP A 63 -6.32 -28.13 -2.70
CA ASP A 63 -6.92 -27.58 -1.48
C ASP A 63 -7.66 -26.25 -1.70
N SER A 64 -7.55 -25.67 -2.90
CA SER A 64 -8.14 -24.37 -3.27
C SER A 64 -7.72 -23.24 -2.34
N SER A 65 -6.58 -23.40 -1.64
CA SER A 65 -6.02 -22.35 -0.79
C SER A 65 -5.45 -21.23 -1.66
N ILE A 66 -5.44 -20.02 -1.12
CA ILE A 66 -4.83 -18.87 -1.81
C ILE A 66 -3.43 -18.68 -1.25
N ASP A 67 -2.43 -18.81 -2.12
CA ASP A 67 -1.03 -18.55 -1.79
C ASP A 67 -0.68 -17.10 -2.17
N TRP A 68 -0.44 -16.26 -1.16
CA TRP A 68 -0.13 -14.84 -1.31
C TRP A 68 1.38 -14.63 -1.48
N ARG A 69 1.82 -14.34 -2.70
CA ARG A 69 3.26 -14.23 -3.02
C ARG A 69 3.70 -12.89 -3.57
N CYS A 70 2.76 -12.02 -3.95
CA CYS A 70 3.06 -10.73 -4.52
C CYS A 70 2.21 -9.62 -3.89
N GLY A 71 2.70 -8.39 -4.03
CA GLY A 71 1.95 -7.17 -3.72
C GLY A 71 1.59 -6.39 -4.97
N GLY A 72 0.76 -5.37 -4.80
CA GLY A 72 0.41 -4.41 -5.84
C GLY A 72 -0.17 -3.14 -5.25
N SER A 73 -0.48 -2.18 -6.12
CA SER A 73 -1.14 -0.93 -5.74
C SER A 73 -2.37 -0.67 -6.59
N LEU A 74 -3.50 -0.41 -5.94
CA LEU A 74 -4.73 -0.02 -6.63
C LEU A 74 -4.55 1.39 -7.22
N ILE A 75 -4.51 1.48 -8.55
CA ILE A 75 -4.33 2.75 -9.28
C ILE A 75 -5.66 3.33 -9.79
N THR A 76 -6.69 2.47 -9.90
CA THR A 76 -8.08 2.85 -10.21
C THR A 76 -9.01 1.81 -9.58
N GLY A 77 -10.33 2.05 -9.59
CA GLY A 77 -11.30 1.07 -9.09
C GLY A 77 -11.34 -0.29 -9.79
N ARG A 78 -10.52 -0.52 -10.84
CA ARG A 78 -10.46 -1.79 -11.59
C ARG A 78 -9.05 -2.23 -11.97
N PHE A 79 -8.02 -1.46 -11.64
CA PHE A 79 -6.64 -1.77 -12.07
C PHE A 79 -5.69 -1.73 -10.88
N VAL A 80 -4.92 -2.80 -10.75
CA VAL A 80 -3.81 -2.94 -9.80
C VAL A 80 -2.50 -2.94 -10.58
N LEU A 81 -1.57 -2.08 -10.19
CA LEU A 81 -0.21 -2.07 -10.70
C LEU A 81 0.64 -3.06 -9.90
N THR A 82 1.44 -3.89 -10.59
CA THR A 82 2.34 -4.88 -9.96
C THR A 82 3.56 -5.16 -10.86
N ALA A 83 4.49 -5.98 -10.38
CA ALA A 83 5.63 -6.43 -11.17
C ALA A 83 5.21 -7.39 -12.29
N ALA A 84 5.86 -7.31 -13.44
CA ALA A 84 5.52 -8.16 -14.61
C ALA A 84 5.61 -9.67 -14.28
N HIS A 85 6.60 -10.08 -13.48
CA HIS A 85 6.73 -11.49 -13.07
C HIS A 85 5.63 -11.95 -12.11
N CYS A 86 4.93 -11.03 -11.43
CA CYS A 86 3.75 -11.34 -10.62
C CYS A 86 2.48 -11.46 -11.48
N ALA A 87 2.49 -10.97 -12.73
CA ALA A 87 1.35 -11.09 -13.64
C ALA A 87 1.39 -12.36 -14.49
N VAL A 88 2.53 -13.07 -14.52
CA VAL A 88 2.73 -14.28 -15.30
C VAL A 88 2.78 -15.48 -14.37
N ASP A 89 1.75 -16.33 -14.42
CA ASP A 89 1.82 -17.66 -13.85
C ASP A 89 1.99 -18.68 -14.97
N SER A 90 3.05 -19.50 -14.89
CA SER A 90 3.28 -20.61 -15.81
C SER A 90 2.17 -21.69 -15.73
N ARG A 91 1.30 -21.62 -14.72
CA ARG A 91 0.14 -22.49 -14.54
C ARG A 91 -1.08 -21.78 -15.15
N LEU A 92 -1.42 -22.17 -16.37
CA LEU A 92 -2.43 -21.57 -17.26
C LEU A 92 -3.90 -21.67 -16.79
N GLY A 93 -4.17 -21.70 -15.48
CA GLY A 93 -5.52 -21.83 -14.92
C GLY A 93 -5.76 -21.05 -13.62
N THR A 94 -4.85 -20.14 -13.26
CA THR A 94 -4.90 -19.54 -11.92
C THR A 94 -5.73 -18.26 -11.87
N THR A 95 -6.75 -18.27 -11.01
CA THR A 95 -7.54 -17.08 -10.66
C THR A 95 -6.70 -16.16 -9.77
N PHE A 96 -6.57 -14.89 -10.15
CA PHE A 96 -5.95 -13.86 -9.32
C PHE A 96 -6.93 -13.39 -8.25
N PHE A 97 -6.47 -13.34 -7.00
CA PHE A 97 -7.20 -12.69 -5.92
C PHE A 97 -6.49 -11.39 -5.54
N PHE A 98 -7.29 -10.32 -5.41
CA PHE A 98 -6.84 -9.04 -4.87
C PHE A 98 -7.48 -8.85 -3.49
N GLY A 99 -6.66 -8.75 -2.45
CA GLY A 99 -7.09 -8.43 -1.09
C GLY A 99 -6.56 -7.08 -0.65
N ALA A 100 -7.37 -6.29 0.07
CA ALA A 100 -6.84 -5.18 0.86
C ALA A 100 -6.08 -5.75 2.07
N VAL A 101 -4.94 -5.15 2.40
CA VAL A 101 -4.05 -5.58 3.51
C VAL A 101 -4.16 -4.64 4.70
#